data_AF-A0A6G8PW07-F1
#
_entry.id   AF-A0A6G8PW07-F1
#
_cell.length_a   1.000
_cell.length_b   1.000
_cell.length_c   1.000
_cell.angle_alpha   90.00
_cell.angle_beta   90.00
_cell.angle_gamma   90.00
#
_symmetry.space_group_name_H-M   'P 1'
#
loop_
_entity.id
_entity.type
_entity.pdbx_description
1 polymer ?
#
loop_
_entity_poly.entity_id
_entity_poly.type
_entity_poly.pdbx_seq_one_letter_code
_entity_poly.pdbx_strand_id
1 'polypeptide(L)'
;MLRLYARIVGLILVLLGLAGLVGVVGVSVATSFYHAAVGTFFAYLGFWQRDALVIRSVVSGMGVMLLLVKGVTISMPLFWGGAPFLGPMEVTCLVVGVLSILAAKYLSDDAPTAGA
;
A
#
# COMPACT_ATOMS: atom_id res chain seq x y z
N MET A 1 -9.43 14.06 3.65
CA MET A 1 -8.62 13.66 2.45
C MET A 1 -7.98 12.28 2.55
N LEU A 2 -7.50 11.86 3.73
CA LEU A 2 -6.83 10.56 3.91
C LEU A 2 -7.68 9.34 3.49
N ARG A 3 -9.00 9.39 3.71
CA ARG A 3 -9.92 8.33 3.28
C ARG A 3 -9.94 8.15 1.75
N LEU A 4 -9.86 9.23 0.99
CA LEU A 4 -9.80 9.19 -0.46
C LEU A 4 -8.50 8.53 -0.94
N TYR A 5 -7.38 8.88 -0.30
CA TYR A 5 -6.10 8.21 -0.54
C TYR A 5 -6.22 6.69 -0.36
N ALA A 6 -6.77 6.23 0.77
CA ALA A 6 -6.94 4.80 1.04
C ALA A 6 -7.83 4.10 -0.01
N ARG A 7 -8.89 4.75 -0.48
CA ARG A 7 -9.75 4.23 -1.57
C ARG A 7 -9.00 4.09 -2.88
N ILE A 8 -8.28 5.14 -3.30
CA ILE A 8 -7.57 5.16 -4.58
C ILE A 8 -6.47 4.12 -4.58
N VAL A 9 -5.64 4.10 -3.54
CA VAL A 9 -4.55 3.12 -3.40
C VAL A 9 -5.11 1.71 -3.32
N GLY A 10 -6.17 1.51 -2.54
CA GLY A 10 -6.84 0.21 -2.45
C GLY A 10 -7.33 -0.30 -3.79
N LEU A 11 -8.06 0.53 -4.56
CA LEU A 11 -8.56 0.17 -5.88
C LEU A 11 -7.42 -0.15 -6.87
N ILE A 12 -6.40 0.70 -6.95
CA ILE A 12 -5.28 0.49 -7.86
C ILE A 12 -4.58 -0.84 -7.58
N LEU A 13 -4.30 -1.13 -6.30
CA LEU A 13 -3.64 -2.36 -5.89
C LEU A 13 -4.50 -3.61 -6.13
N VAL A 14 -5.80 -3.54 -5.86
CA VAL A 14 -6.74 -4.64 -6.15
C VAL A 14 -6.79 -4.90 -7.66
N LEU A 15 -6.95 -3.86 -8.47
CA LEU A 15 -7.00 -3.99 -9.93
C LEU A 15 -5.69 -4.55 -10.49
N LEU A 16 -4.55 -4.08 -9.97
CA LEU A 16 -3.24 -4.58 -10.38
C LEU A 16 -3.04 -6.05 -10.00
N GLY A 17 -3.45 -6.44 -8.78
CA GLY A 17 -3.42 -7.82 -8.33
C GLY A 17 -4.32 -8.74 -9.16
N LEU A 18 -5.54 -8.31 -9.47
CA LEU A 18 -6.46 -9.05 -10.34
C LEU A 18 -5.92 -9.17 -11.78
N ALA A 19 -5.38 -8.09 -12.33
CA ALA A 19 -4.77 -8.10 -13.66
C ALA A 19 -3.57 -9.07 -13.73
N GLY A 20 -2.78 -9.16 -12.66
CA GLY A 20 -1.73 -10.17 -12.53
C GLY A 20 -2.28 -11.60 -12.46
N LEU A 21 -3.32 -11.84 -11.67
CA LEU A 21 -3.94 -13.17 -11.53
C LEU A 21 -4.57 -13.69 -12.83
N VAL A 22 -5.16 -12.80 -13.64
CA VAL A 22 -5.78 -13.16 -14.93
C VAL A 22 -4.74 -13.20 -16.06
N GLY A 23 -3.46 -12.92 -15.77
CA GLY A 23 -2.36 -12.99 -16.75
C GLY A 23 -2.30 -11.80 -17.70
N VAL A 24 -3.01 -10.71 -17.42
CA VAL A 24 -2.93 -9.45 -18.17
C VAL A 24 -1.60 -8.74 -17.90
N VAL A 25 -1.10 -8.84 -16.67
CA VAL A 25 0.21 -8.31 -16.26
C VAL A 25 1.13 -9.49 -15.97
N GLY A 26 2.30 -9.53 -16.60
CA GLY A 26 3.32 -10.57 -16.44
C GLY A 26 4.05 -10.52 -15.10
N VAL A 27 3.32 -10.68 -13.99
CA VAL A 27 3.85 -10.75 -12.63
C VAL A 27 3.61 -12.12 -12.02
N SER A 28 4.43 -12.50 -11.04
CA SER A 28 4.26 -13.78 -10.36
C SER A 28 2.91 -13.86 -9.63
N VAL A 29 2.40 -15.08 -9.43
CA VAL A 29 1.17 -15.32 -8.67
C VAL A 29 1.29 -14.75 -7.26
N ALA A 30 2.44 -14.96 -6.59
CA ALA A 30 2.70 -14.40 -5.26
C ALA A 30 2.65 -12.87 -5.25
N THR A 31 3.24 -12.21 -6.25
CA THR A 31 3.15 -10.76 -6.44
C THR A 31 1.70 -10.31 -6.63
N SER A 32 0.92 -11.04 -7.41
CA SER A 32 -0.47 -10.70 -7.69
C SER A 32 -1.36 -10.79 -6.44
N PHE A 33 -1.22 -11.88 -5.67
CA PHE A 33 -1.89 -12.05 -4.38
C PHE A 33 -1.51 -10.96 -3.38
N TYR A 34 -0.22 -10.60 -3.32
CA TYR A 34 0.25 -9.53 -2.46
C TYR A 34 -0.46 -8.20 -2.78
N HIS A 35 -0.48 -7.79 -4.04
CA HIS A 35 -1.16 -6.55 -4.45
C HIS A 35 -2.65 -6.59 -4.16
N ALA A 36 -3.32 -7.72 -4.44
CA ALA A 36 -4.75 -7.89 -4.16
C ALA A 36 -5.05 -7.81 -2.65
N ALA A 37 -4.25 -8.48 -1.80
CA ALA A 37 -4.46 -8.50 -0.36
C ALA A 37 -4.23 -7.12 0.28
N VAL A 38 -3.09 -6.48 -0.02
CA VAL A 38 -2.79 -5.14 0.49
C VAL A 38 -3.79 -4.12 -0.04
N GLY A 39 -4.15 -4.21 -1.32
CA GLY A 39 -5.17 -3.36 -1.92
C GLY A 39 -6.53 -3.51 -1.24
N THR A 40 -6.96 -4.74 -0.97
CA THR A 40 -8.23 -5.01 -0.28
C THR A 40 -8.23 -4.42 1.13
N PHE A 41 -7.08 -4.49 1.83
CA PHE A 41 -6.93 -3.89 3.15
C PHE A 41 -7.06 -2.35 3.10
N PHE A 42 -6.39 -1.68 2.15
CA PHE A 42 -6.54 -0.24 1.95
C PHE A 42 -7.97 0.15 1.52
N ALA A 43 -8.60 -0.67 0.67
CA ALA A 43 -9.99 -0.46 0.27
C ALA A 43 -10.94 -0.58 1.47
N TYR A 44 -10.74 -1.56 2.35
CA TYR A 44 -11.50 -1.66 3.60
C TYR A 44 -11.39 -0.39 4.46
N LEU A 45 -10.18 0.12 4.65
CA LEU A 45 -9.96 1.39 5.38
C LEU A 45 -10.61 2.59 4.69
N GLY A 46 -10.59 2.61 3.36
CA GLY A 46 -11.16 3.70 2.58
C GLY A 46 -12.70 3.69 2.51
N PHE A 47 -13.32 2.52 2.37
CA PHE A 47 -14.76 2.38 2.15
C PHE A 47 -15.55 2.11 3.42
N TRP A 48 -15.01 1.32 4.34
CA TRP A 48 -15.78 0.79 5.48
C TRP A 48 -15.43 1.49 6.80
N GLN A 49 -14.15 1.80 7.01
CA GLN A 49 -13.74 2.36 8.30
C GLN A 49 -14.21 3.81 8.47
N ARG A 50 -14.83 4.10 9.61
CA ARG A 50 -15.42 5.42 9.90
C ARG A 50 -14.55 6.32 10.74
N ASP A 51 -13.72 5.73 11.60
CA ASP A 51 -12.82 6.48 12.47
C ASP A 51 -11.57 6.93 11.70
N ALA A 52 -11.41 8.24 11.57
CA ALA A 52 -10.29 8.85 10.85
C ALA A 52 -8.94 8.63 11.56
N LEU A 53 -8.94 8.60 12.90
CA LEU A 53 -7.75 8.37 13.70
C LEU A 53 -7.26 6.93 13.51
N VAL A 54 -8.19 5.97 13.43
CA VAL A 54 -7.84 4.58 13.08
C VAL A 54 -7.29 4.49 11.66
N ILE A 55 -7.92 5.14 10.67
CA ILE A 55 -7.40 5.15 9.29
C ILE A 55 -5.98 5.71 9.26
N ARG A 56 -5.73 6.85 9.92
CA ARG A 56 -4.41 7.48 10.00
C ARG A 56 -3.37 6.59 10.65
N SER A 57 -3.69 6.02 11.81
CA SER A 57 -2.78 5.13 12.53
C SER A 57 -2.41 3.90 11.69
N VAL A 58 -3.42 3.26 11.08
CA VAL A 58 -3.21 2.05 10.28
C VAL A 58 -2.47 2.36 8.99
N VAL A 59 -2.83 3.42 8.25
CA VAL A 59 -2.14 3.82 7.02
C VAL A 59 -0.68 4.18 7.32
N SER A 60 -0.41 4.91 8.40
CA SER A 60 0.95 5.23 8.84
C SER A 60 1.73 3.97 9.21
N GLY A 61 1.14 3.09 10.03
CA GLY A 61 1.77 1.85 10.47
C GLY A 61 2.07 0.91 9.31
N MET A 62 1.14 0.78 8.37
CA MET A 62 1.33 0.04 7.12
C MET A 62 2.48 0.66 6.31
N GLY A 63 2.52 1.98 6.18
CA GLY A 63 3.60 2.66 5.45
C GLY A 63 4.98 2.31 6.00
N VAL A 64 5.13 2.37 7.32
CA VAL A 64 6.38 1.99 8.01
C VAL A 64 6.69 0.51 7.83
N MET A 65 5.70 -0.37 8.03
CA MET A 65 5.89 -1.82 7.89
C MET A 65 6.34 -2.19 6.48
N LEU A 66 5.72 -1.62 5.44
CA LEU A 66 6.07 -1.86 4.05
C LEU A 66 7.52 -1.46 3.74
N LEU A 67 7.95 -0.28 4.22
CA LEU A 67 9.31 0.19 4.05
C LEU A 67 10.32 -0.66 4.81
N LEU A 68 10.01 -1.07 6.04
CA LEU A 68 10.93 -1.90 6.83
C LEU A 68 11.09 -3.28 6.21
N VAL A 69 9.99 -3.98 5.95
CA VAL A 69 10.02 -5.34 5.40
C VAL A 69 10.74 -5.36 4.05
N LYS A 70 10.40 -4.44 3.14
CA LYS A 70 11.08 -4.41 1.83
C LYS A 70 12.47 -3.81 1.89
N GLY A 71 12.72 -2.80 2.71
CA GLY A 71 14.08 -2.28 2.92
C GLY A 71 15.04 -3.39 3.37
N VAL A 72 14.60 -4.24 4.31
CA VAL A 72 15.36 -5.42 4.74
C VAL A 72 15.49 -6.43 3.59
N THR A 73 14.39 -6.78 2.92
CA THR A 73 14.41 -7.79 1.85
C THR A 73 15.31 -7.40 0.67
N ILE A 74 15.30 -6.12 0.29
CA ILE A 74 16.11 -5.57 -0.81
C ILE A 74 17.59 -5.52 -0.43
N SER A 75 17.90 -5.15 0.82
CA SER A 75 19.28 -5.00 1.30
C SER A 75 19.92 -6.30 1.77
N MET A 76 19.12 -7.33 2.12
CA MET A 76 19.61 -8.61 2.61
C MET A 76 20.66 -9.28 1.71
N PRO A 77 20.50 -9.33 0.37
CA PRO A 77 21.50 -9.92 -0.51
C PRO A 77 22.86 -9.20 -0.49
N LEU A 78 22.87 -7.89 -0.20
CA LEU A 78 24.11 -7.10 -0.17
C LEU A 78 25.06 -7.60 0.93
N PHE A 79 24.53 -8.11 2.05
CA PHE A 79 25.35 -8.70 3.12
C PHE A 79 26.08 -9.98 2.71
N TRP A 80 25.64 -10.62 1.62
CA TRP A 80 26.27 -11.80 1.02
C TRP A 80 26.94 -11.49 -0.33
N GLY A 81 27.17 -10.21 -0.67
CA GLY A 81 27.79 -9.81 -1.93
C GLY A 81 26.90 -10.00 -3.17
N GLY A 82 25.60 -10.22 -2.98
CA GLY A 82 24.61 -10.34 -4.05
C GLY A 82 24.06 -8.99 -4.51
N ALA A 83 23.32 -9.01 -5.62
CA ALA A 83 22.61 -7.84 -6.13
C ALA A 83 21.30 -7.62 -5.34
N PRO A 84 20.86 -6.35 -5.17
CA PRO A 84 19.60 -6.04 -4.50
C PRO A 84 18.41 -6.62 -5.27
N PHE A 85 17.43 -7.17 -4.55
CA PHE A 85 16.18 -7.63 -5.15
C PHE A 85 15.30 -6.44 -5.53
N LEU A 86 15.18 -6.13 -6.82
CA LEU A 86 14.32 -5.07 -7.33
C LEU A 86 13.28 -5.67 -8.28
N GLY A 87 12.24 -6.26 -7.70
CA GLY A 87 11.08 -6.75 -8.43
C GLY A 87 9.89 -5.77 -8.38
N PRO A 88 8.82 -6.05 -9.15
CA PRO A 88 7.61 -5.24 -9.14
C PRO A 88 6.97 -5.13 -7.76
N MET A 89 7.03 -6.20 -6.94
CA MET A 89 6.50 -6.21 -5.57
C MET A 89 7.29 -5.25 -4.67
N GLU A 90 8.61 -5.24 -4.79
CA GLU A 90 9.52 -4.42 -4.00
C GLU A 90 9.32 -2.94 -4.31
N VAL A 91 9.24 -2.60 -5.60
CA VAL A 91 9.01 -1.22 -6.05
C VAL A 91 7.65 -0.70 -5.58
N THR A 92 6.57 -1.47 -5.77
CA THR A 92 5.24 -1.02 -5.34
C THR A 92 5.13 -0.89 -3.84
N CYS A 93 5.72 -1.80 -3.06
CA CYS A 93 5.82 -1.66 -1.60
C CYS A 93 6.54 -0.38 -1.17
N LEU A 94 7.68 -0.05 -1.77
CA LEU A 94 8.43 1.15 -1.42
C LEU A 94 7.60 2.41 -1.72
N VAL A 95 7.00 2.47 -2.91
CA VAL A 95 6.16 3.60 -3.32
C VAL A 95 4.95 3.75 -2.41
N VAL A 96 4.18 2.67 -2.20
CA VAL A 96 3.01 2.68 -1.31
C VAL A 96 3.42 2.98 0.13
N GLY A 97 4.58 2.49 0.57
CA GLY A 97 5.14 2.75 1.89
C GLY A 97 5.39 4.24 2.13
N VAL A 98 6.16 4.88 1.23
CA VAL A 98 6.43 6.33 1.29
C VAL A 98 5.15 7.13 1.19
N LEU A 99 4.29 6.84 0.21
CA LEU A 99 3.03 7.56 0.01
C LEU A 99 2.12 7.44 1.24
N SER A 100 2.11 6.30 1.93
CA SER A 100 1.25 6.10 3.10
C SER A 100 1.73 6.91 4.31
N ILE A 101 3.05 7.02 4.51
CA ILE A 101 3.62 7.87 5.56
C ILE A 101 3.34 9.35 5.26
N LEU A 102 3.58 9.77 4.02
CA LEU A 102 3.32 11.15 3.60
C LEU A 102 1.81 11.48 3.71
N ALA A 103 0.95 10.57 3.27
CA ALA A 103 -0.50 10.72 3.37
C ALA A 103 -0.93 10.87 4.83
N ALA A 104 -0.47 10.00 5.72
CA ALA A 104 -0.81 10.08 7.14
C ALA A 104 -0.32 11.37 7.81
N LYS A 105 0.84 11.89 7.40
CA LYS A 105 1.45 13.08 7.98
C LYS A 105 0.86 14.39 7.45
N TYR A 106 0.56 14.47 6.16
CA TYR A 106 0.23 15.72 5.47
C TYR A 106 -1.23 15.84 5.03
N LEU A 107 -1.99 14.74 4.92
CA LEU A 107 -3.41 14.84 4.56
C LEU A 107 -4.25 15.03 5.81
N SER A 108 -5.06 16.09 5.81
CA SER A 108 -6.10 16.31 6.81
C SER A 108 -7.21 15.26 6.68
N ASP A 109 -7.84 14.94 7.81
CA ASP A 109 -8.95 13.98 7.87
C ASP A 109 -10.23 14.52 7.24
N ASP A 110 -10.29 15.84 6.99
CA ASP A 110 -11.50 16.55 6.58
C ASP A 110 -12.10 16.02 5.27
N ALA A 111 -13.37 15.65 5.37
CA ALA A 111 -14.41 16.06 4.45
C ALA A 111 -15.37 16.97 5.25
N PRO A 112 -15.97 18.01 4.64
CA PRO A 112 -16.98 18.82 5.30
C PRO A 112 -18.10 17.90 5.78
N THR A 113 -18.54 18.09 7.02
CA THR A 113 -19.89 17.73 7.41
C THR A 113 -20.84 18.46 6.46
N ALA A 114 -21.36 17.75 5.45
CA ALA A 114 -22.58 18.19 4.79
C ALA A 114 -23.62 18.27 5.92
N GLY A 115 -23.94 19.51 6.29
CA GLY A 115 -24.75 19.84 7.45
C GLY A 115 -26.24 19.65 7.22
N ALA A 116 -26.94 19.77 8.36
CA ALA A 116 -28.36 20.00 8.59
C ALA A 116 -29.32 18.86 8.21
#